data_AF-A0A821CJD3-F1
#
_entry.id   AF-A0A821CJD3-F1
#
_cell.length_a   1.000
_cell.length_b   1.000
_cell.length_c   1.000
_cell.angle_alpha   90.00
_cell.angle_beta   90.00
_cell.angle_gamma   90.00
#
_symmetry.space_group_name_H-M   'P 1'
#
loop_
_entity.id
_entity.type
_entity.pdbx_description
1 polymer ?
#
loop_
_entity_poly.entity_id
_entity_poly.type
_entity_poly.pdbx_seq_one_letter_code
_entity_poly.pdbx_strand_id
1 'polypeptide(L)'
;SIIYNLKSKQLCKLFSIIFHENVIAMIQKCEESGDVAETISDFYSTSTHVKPPPKTMLSNYDVDNYLHELGRLTREQDQIQLLRKITEKSTVNDLRMFIRLIQKDLKINAGPKHIIDSLGSNAYDSFQATNDLKSFIKRYLEHKNSIDNGTQLNKQLSIKIELMTPG
;
A
#
# COMPACT_ATOMS: atom_id res chain seq x y z
N SER A 1 12.71 -4.93 8.22
CA SER A 1 11.38 -5.21 7.65
C SER A 1 10.44 -5.58 8.80
N ILE A 2 9.24 -5.02 8.85
CA ILE A 2 8.25 -5.35 9.89
C ILE A 2 7.84 -6.83 9.74
N ILE A 3 7.76 -7.56 10.85
CA ILE A 3 7.33 -8.96 10.87
C ILE A 3 6.02 -9.01 11.65
N TYR A 4 4.91 -9.28 10.96
CA TYR A 4 3.59 -9.32 11.58
C TYR A 4 3.28 -10.65 12.29
N ASN A 5 4.00 -11.73 11.97
CA ASN A 5 3.72 -13.09 12.43
C ASN A 5 2.27 -13.58 12.17
N LEU A 6 1.61 -13.03 11.14
CA LEU A 6 0.26 -13.37 10.72
C LEU A 6 0.29 -14.16 9.41
N LYS A 7 0.20 -15.49 9.51
CA LYS A 7 0.04 -16.40 8.36
C LYS A 7 -1.43 -16.47 7.94
N SER A 8 -1.72 -16.98 6.73
CA SER A 8 -3.09 -17.06 6.19
C SER A 8 -4.08 -17.71 7.16
N LYS A 9 -3.74 -18.86 7.76
CA LYS A 9 -4.60 -19.53 8.75
C LYS A 9 -4.88 -18.67 9.99
N GLN A 10 -3.87 -17.94 10.45
CA GLN A 10 -4.03 -17.04 11.60
C GLN A 10 -4.93 -15.85 11.22
N LEU A 11 -4.73 -15.25 10.04
CA LEU A 11 -5.61 -14.19 9.54
C LEU A 11 -7.07 -14.68 9.46
N CYS A 12 -7.33 -15.84 8.87
CA CYS A 12 -8.67 -16.44 8.85
C CYS A 12 -9.26 -16.57 10.27
N LYS A 13 -8.47 -17.04 11.25
CA LYS A 13 -8.91 -17.16 12.65
C LYS A 13 -9.25 -15.80 13.28
N LEU A 14 -8.44 -14.76 13.06
CA LEU A 14 -8.73 -13.44 13.63
C LEU A 14 -9.99 -12.84 13.00
N PHE A 15 -10.11 -12.92 11.67
CA PHE A 15 -11.25 -12.36 10.96
C PHE A 15 -12.54 -13.16 11.14
N SER A 16 -12.48 -14.47 11.40
CA SER A 16 -13.67 -15.24 11.77
C SER A 16 -14.29 -14.72 13.07
N ILE A 17 -13.46 -14.29 14.03
CA ILE A 17 -13.93 -13.66 15.28
C ILE A 17 -14.52 -12.27 15.00
N ILE A 18 -13.94 -11.50 14.07
CA ILE A 18 -14.43 -10.16 13.71
C ILE A 18 -15.79 -10.24 13.01
N PHE A 19 -15.95 -11.17 12.07
CA PHE A 19 -17.16 -11.32 11.26
C PHE A 19 -18.21 -12.23 11.88
N HIS A 20 -17.90 -12.91 12.98
CA HIS A 20 -18.72 -13.97 13.58
C HIS A 20 -18.98 -15.14 12.62
N GLU A 21 -17.95 -15.51 11.86
CA GLU A 21 -18.00 -16.55 10.85
C GLU A 21 -17.39 -17.87 11.32
N ASN A 22 -17.69 -18.96 10.62
CA ASN A 22 -17.09 -20.25 10.89
C ASN A 22 -15.62 -20.27 10.45
N VAL A 23 -14.71 -20.42 11.41
CA VAL A 23 -13.25 -20.44 11.15
C VAL A 23 -12.81 -21.56 10.20
N ILE A 24 -13.44 -22.74 10.27
CA ILE A 24 -13.09 -23.89 9.42
C ILE A 24 -13.47 -23.56 7.97
N ALA A 25 -14.67 -23.02 7.75
CA ALA A 25 -15.13 -22.62 6.43
C ALA A 25 -14.22 -21.54 5.80
N MET A 26 -13.80 -20.54 6.59
CA MET A 26 -12.88 -19.51 6.12
C MET A 26 -11.50 -20.07 5.77
N ILE A 27 -10.95 -20.98 6.59
CA ILE A 27 -9.65 -21.62 6.31
C ILE A 27 -9.73 -22.48 5.05
N GLN A 28 -10.77 -23.31 4.92
CA GLN A 28 -10.97 -24.15 3.74
C GLN A 28 -11.06 -23.29 2.47
N LYS A 29 -11.87 -22.23 2.50
CA LYS A 29 -11.99 -21.31 1.36
C LYS A 29 -10.67 -20.64 1.01
N CYS A 30 -9.85 -20.29 2.00
CA CYS A 30 -8.52 -19.73 1.79
C CYS A 30 -7.54 -20.74 1.17
N GLU A 31 -7.63 -22.01 1.57
CA GLU A 31 -6.80 -23.07 0.98
C GLU A 31 -7.20 -23.35 -0.47
N GLU A 32 -8.51 -23.31 -0.79
CA GLU A 32 -9.03 -23.44 -2.15
C GLU A 32 -8.67 -22.25 -3.04
N SER A 33 -8.76 -21.01 -2.52
CA SER A 33 -8.49 -19.80 -3.30
C SER A 33 -7.00 -19.52 -3.50
N GLY A 34 -6.16 -19.93 -2.54
CA GLY A 34 -4.75 -19.55 -2.49
C GLY A 34 -4.50 -18.06 -2.21
N ASP A 35 -5.54 -17.27 -1.92
CA ASP A 35 -5.47 -15.83 -1.63
C ASP A 35 -6.33 -15.50 -0.40
N VAL A 36 -5.67 -15.31 0.75
CA VAL A 36 -6.37 -14.99 2.00
C VAL A 36 -7.03 -13.61 1.96
N ALA A 37 -6.47 -12.66 1.20
CA ALA A 37 -7.02 -11.32 1.10
C ALA A 37 -8.33 -11.35 0.33
N GLU A 38 -8.40 -12.14 -0.76
CA GLU A 38 -9.65 -12.35 -1.49
C GLU A 38 -10.68 -13.08 -0.61
N THR A 39 -10.29 -14.17 0.05
CA THR A 39 -11.20 -14.90 0.95
C THR A 39 -11.77 -14.01 2.04
N ILE A 40 -10.94 -13.25 2.77
CA ILE A 40 -11.43 -12.35 3.83
C ILE A 40 -12.33 -11.26 3.25
N SER A 41 -12.04 -10.76 2.05
CA SER A 41 -12.87 -9.76 1.37
C SER A 41 -14.25 -10.30 1.00
N ASP A 42 -14.33 -11.56 0.55
CA ASP A 42 -15.59 -12.21 0.19
C ASP A 42 -16.51 -12.32 1.43
N PHE A 43 -15.97 -12.82 2.55
CA PHE A 43 -16.70 -12.88 3.82
C PHE A 43 -17.06 -11.48 4.34
N TYR A 44 -16.18 -10.49 4.16
CA TYR A 44 -16.47 -9.13 4.58
C TYR A 44 -17.61 -8.50 3.78
N SER A 45 -17.66 -8.74 2.46
CA SER A 45 -18.70 -8.19 1.58
C SER A 45 -20.11 -8.68 1.91
N THR A 46 -20.21 -9.86 2.52
CA THR A 46 -21.47 -10.52 2.89
C THR A 46 -21.75 -10.49 4.39
N SER A 47 -20.84 -9.93 5.20
CA SER A 47 -20.97 -9.92 6.66
C SER A 47 -22.16 -9.09 7.11
N THR A 48 -23.00 -9.68 7.97
CA THR A 48 -24.11 -8.98 8.64
C THR A 48 -23.66 -8.27 9.92
N HIS A 49 -22.51 -8.66 10.48
CA HIS A 49 -21.99 -8.17 11.75
C HIS A 49 -21.13 -6.92 11.61
N VAL A 50 -20.34 -6.81 10.54
CA VAL A 50 -19.50 -5.64 10.26
C VAL A 50 -19.75 -5.23 8.82
N LYS A 51 -20.39 -4.07 8.62
CA LYS A 51 -20.76 -3.59 7.28
C LYS A 51 -19.68 -2.69 6.69
N PRO A 52 -19.28 -2.89 5.42
CA PRO A 52 -18.38 -1.98 4.72
C PRO A 52 -18.98 -0.58 4.56
N PRO A 53 -18.24 0.50 4.88
CA PRO A 53 -18.63 1.85 4.50
C PRO A 53 -18.63 2.00 2.96
N PRO A 54 -19.41 2.94 2.41
CA PRO A 54 -19.52 3.15 0.96
C PRO A 54 -18.28 3.80 0.34
N LYS A 55 -17.39 4.37 1.16
CA LYS A 55 -16.15 5.01 0.75
C LYS A 55 -15.08 4.84 1.82
N THR A 56 -13.81 4.94 1.40
CA THR A 56 -12.67 4.82 2.31
C THR A 56 -12.71 5.92 3.38
N MET A 57 -12.43 5.54 4.63
CA MET A 57 -12.26 6.47 5.76
C MET A 57 -10.82 6.49 6.27
N LEU A 58 -9.90 5.83 5.57
CA LEU A 58 -8.50 5.69 5.95
C LEU A 58 -7.62 6.46 4.97
N SER A 59 -6.70 7.25 5.50
CA SER A 59 -5.60 7.81 4.71
C SER A 59 -4.44 6.81 4.62
N ASN A 60 -3.53 7.03 3.67
CA ASN A 60 -2.28 6.25 3.59
C ASN A 60 -1.43 6.38 4.87
N TYR A 61 -1.50 7.52 5.56
CA TYR A 61 -0.83 7.72 6.85
C TYR A 61 -1.44 6.84 7.95
N ASP A 62 -2.78 6.73 7.99
CA ASP A 62 -3.46 5.83 8.92
C ASP A 62 -3.07 4.37 8.66
N VAL A 63 -3.08 3.96 7.38
CA VAL A 63 -2.68 2.61 6.97
C VAL A 63 -1.24 2.29 7.40
N ASP A 64 -0.29 3.20 7.16
CA ASP A 64 1.10 3.02 7.57
C ASP A 64 1.24 2.89 9.09
N ASN A 65 0.54 3.73 9.86
CA ASN A 65 0.53 3.65 11.32
C ASN A 65 -0.06 2.34 11.82
N TYR A 66 -1.18 1.88 11.24
CA TYR A 66 -1.80 0.62 11.63
C TYR A 66 -0.91 -0.58 11.33
N LEU A 67 -0.18 -0.57 10.21
CA LEU A 67 0.83 -1.61 9.93
C LEU A 67 1.96 -1.57 10.97
N HIS A 68 2.50 -0.39 11.28
CA HIS A 68 3.53 -0.27 12.32
C HIS A 68 3.04 -0.74 13.69
N GLU A 69 1.81 -0.42 14.08
CA GLU A 69 1.20 -0.87 15.33
C GLU A 69 1.01 -2.39 15.34
N LEU A 70 0.42 -2.95 14.28
CA LEU A 70 0.19 -4.39 14.14
C LEU A 70 1.49 -5.19 14.23
N GLY A 71 2.58 -4.68 13.66
CA GLY A 71 3.91 -5.29 13.74
C GLY A 71 4.53 -5.36 15.13
N ARG A 72 3.98 -4.63 16.12
CA ARG A 72 4.41 -4.64 17.52
C ARG A 72 3.51 -5.50 18.41
N LEU A 73 2.33 -5.89 17.93
CA LEU A 73 1.37 -6.66 18.71
C LEU A 73 1.72 -8.15 18.72
N THR A 74 1.85 -8.72 19.91
CA THR A 74 2.12 -10.15 20.11
C THR A 74 0.91 -10.93 20.63
N ARG A 75 -0.08 -10.24 21.21
CA ARG A 75 -1.28 -10.85 21.78
C ARG A 75 -2.40 -10.87 20.76
N GLU A 76 -3.03 -12.03 20.64
CA GLU A 76 -4.14 -12.26 19.69
C GLU A 76 -5.30 -11.28 19.90
N GLN A 77 -5.66 -10.99 21.15
CA GLN A 77 -6.75 -10.06 21.49
C GLN A 77 -6.46 -8.64 21.00
N ASP A 78 -5.24 -8.15 21.17
CA ASP A 78 -4.85 -6.81 20.74
C ASP A 78 -4.85 -6.73 19.20
N GLN A 79 -4.39 -7.79 18.53
CA GLN A 79 -4.44 -7.89 17.06
C GLN A 79 -5.89 -7.85 16.55
N ILE A 80 -6.81 -8.58 17.18
CA ILE A 80 -8.24 -8.58 16.82
C ILE A 80 -8.83 -7.17 16.98
N GLN A 81 -8.53 -6.47 18.07
CA GLN A 81 -9.03 -5.11 18.30
C GLN A 81 -8.55 -4.14 17.23
N LEU A 82 -7.26 -4.19 16.89
CA LEU A 82 -6.69 -3.34 15.85
C LEU A 82 -7.28 -3.65 14.47
N LEU A 83 -7.35 -4.94 14.10
CA LEU A 83 -7.91 -5.37 12.83
C LEU A 83 -9.40 -5.03 12.71
N ARG A 84 -10.18 -5.13 13.79
CA ARG A 84 -11.59 -4.71 13.84
C ARG A 84 -11.72 -3.22 13.54
N LYS A 85 -10.91 -2.37 14.19
CA LYS A 85 -10.91 -0.91 13.96
C LYS A 85 -10.62 -0.53 12.51
N ILE A 86 -9.74 -1.28 11.85
CA ILE A 86 -9.39 -1.08 10.43
C ILE A 86 -10.55 -1.53 9.55
N THR A 87 -11.08 -2.73 9.82
CA THR A 87 -12.23 -3.31 9.13
C THR A 87 -13.40 -2.33 9.10
N GLU A 88 -13.81 -1.79 10.25
CA GLU A 88 -14.96 -0.88 10.36
C GLU A 88 -14.81 0.44 9.57
N LYS A 89 -13.58 0.81 9.18
CA LYS A 89 -13.25 2.05 8.45
C LYS A 89 -12.89 1.81 6.97
N SER A 90 -12.86 0.56 6.54
CA SER A 90 -12.33 0.15 5.24
C SER A 90 -13.45 -0.29 4.32
N THR A 91 -13.46 0.16 3.07
CA THR A 91 -14.26 -0.54 2.05
C THR A 91 -13.77 -1.98 1.89
N VAL A 92 -14.52 -2.83 1.19
CA VAL A 92 -14.08 -4.21 0.88
C VAL A 92 -12.71 -4.22 0.20
N ASN A 93 -12.48 -3.29 -0.74
CA ASN A 93 -11.21 -3.17 -1.45
C ASN A 93 -10.08 -2.66 -0.56
N ASP A 94 -10.37 -1.72 0.35
CA ASP A 94 -9.36 -1.22 1.29
C ASP A 94 -8.87 -2.35 2.21
N LEU A 95 -9.80 -3.15 2.76
CA LEU A 95 -9.45 -4.28 3.62
C LEU A 95 -8.64 -5.33 2.86
N ARG A 96 -9.01 -5.63 1.61
CA ARG A 96 -8.26 -6.51 0.71
C ARG A 96 -6.82 -6.04 0.58
N MET A 97 -6.64 -4.76 0.29
CA MET A 97 -5.31 -4.19 0.11
C MET A 97 -4.51 -4.15 1.41
N PHE A 98 -5.15 -3.86 2.54
CA PHE A 98 -4.50 -3.92 3.84
C PHE A 98 -3.95 -5.32 4.15
N ILE A 99 -4.72 -6.37 3.87
CA ILE A 99 -4.28 -7.77 4.07
C ILE A 99 -3.12 -8.12 3.13
N ARG A 100 -3.17 -7.68 1.88
CA ARG A 100 -2.06 -7.85 0.93
C ARG A 100 -0.77 -7.18 1.39
N LEU A 101 -0.86 -6.02 2.03
CA LEU A 101 0.29 -5.34 2.65
C LEU A 101 0.87 -6.16 3.82
N ILE A 102 0.02 -6.79 4.64
CA ILE A 102 0.46 -7.70 5.71
C ILE A 102 1.19 -8.91 5.12
N GLN A 103 0.63 -9.51 4.07
CA GLN A 103 1.22 -10.68 3.39
C GLN A 103 2.47 -10.35 2.59
N LYS A 104 2.73 -9.06 2.32
CA LYS A 104 3.81 -8.58 1.44
C LYS A 104 3.68 -9.08 0.00
N ASP A 105 2.45 -9.30 -0.45
CA ASP A 105 2.14 -9.70 -1.82
C ASP A 105 0.89 -8.94 -2.30
N LEU A 106 1.09 -8.00 -3.22
CA LEU A 106 0.00 -7.16 -3.76
C LEU A 106 -0.78 -7.82 -4.90
N LYS A 107 -0.29 -8.94 -5.46
CA LYS A 107 -0.86 -9.60 -6.65
C LYS A 107 -0.98 -8.70 -7.89
N ILE A 108 -0.04 -7.78 -8.07
CA ILE A 108 -0.03 -6.84 -9.23
C ILE A 108 0.91 -7.27 -10.37
N ASN A 109 1.53 -8.45 -10.28
CA ASN A 109 2.51 -8.96 -11.25
C ASN A 109 3.65 -7.97 -11.58
N ALA A 110 3.95 -7.07 -10.65
CA ALA A 110 4.96 -6.03 -10.79
C ALA A 110 5.87 -6.03 -9.55
N GLY A 111 7.15 -6.34 -9.77
CA GLY A 111 8.20 -6.16 -8.78
C GLY A 111 8.78 -4.73 -8.73
N PRO A 112 9.72 -4.46 -7.80
CA PRO A 112 10.32 -3.13 -7.61
C PRO A 112 10.90 -2.50 -8.88
N LYS A 113 11.47 -3.30 -9.78
CA LYS A 113 12.00 -2.83 -11.06
C LYS A 113 10.94 -2.12 -11.90
N HIS A 114 9.80 -2.77 -12.14
CA HIS A 114 8.70 -2.20 -12.92
C HIS A 114 8.19 -0.88 -12.31
N ILE A 115 8.11 -0.81 -10.97
CA ILE A 115 7.65 0.39 -10.27
C ILE A 115 8.67 1.52 -10.38
N ILE A 116 9.95 1.23 -10.19
CA ILE A 116 11.00 2.26 -10.19
C ILE A 116 11.34 2.72 -11.61
N ASP A 117 11.36 1.82 -12.59
CA ASP A 117 11.58 2.17 -14.01
C ASP A 117 10.48 3.10 -14.55
N SER A 118 9.29 3.09 -13.95
CA SER A 118 8.22 4.04 -14.30
C SER A 118 8.58 5.51 -14.00
N LEU A 119 9.60 5.77 -13.19
CA LEU A 119 10.06 7.12 -12.82
C LEU A 119 11.00 7.74 -13.86
N GLY A 120 11.58 6.95 -14.76
CA GLY A 120 12.46 7.43 -15.83
C GLY A 120 13.51 6.40 -16.26
N SER A 121 14.19 6.70 -17.38
CA SER A 121 15.30 5.88 -17.86
C SER A 121 16.41 5.80 -16.79
N ASN A 122 16.92 4.60 -16.56
CA ASN A 122 17.99 4.29 -15.59
C ASN A 122 17.63 4.57 -14.12
N ALA A 123 16.35 4.76 -13.79
CA ALA A 123 15.88 4.97 -12.42
C ALA A 123 16.21 3.76 -11.53
N TYR A 124 15.99 2.55 -12.03
CA TYR A 124 16.27 1.34 -11.25
C TYR A 124 17.76 1.11 -11.02
N ASP A 125 18.61 1.36 -12.02
CA ASP A 125 20.08 1.27 -11.85
C ASP A 125 20.57 2.25 -10.78
N SER A 126 20.02 3.47 -10.78
CA SER A 126 20.31 4.50 -9.79
C SER A 126 19.85 4.12 -8.38
N PHE A 127 18.75 3.37 -8.26
CA PHE A 127 18.26 2.82 -7.00
C PHE A 127 19.13 1.64 -6.51
N GLN A 128 19.56 0.76 -7.40
CA GLN A 128 20.39 -0.40 -7.05
C GLN A 128 21.72 0.01 -6.38
N ALA A 129 22.27 1.18 -6.74
CA ALA A 129 23.48 1.71 -6.13
C ALA A 129 23.33 2.12 -4.65
N THR A 130 22.12 2.50 -4.20
CA THR A 130 21.88 2.94 -2.81
C THR A 130 21.16 1.90 -1.97
N ASN A 131 20.30 1.09 -2.59
CA ASN A 131 19.40 0.14 -1.92
C ASN A 131 18.58 0.77 -0.77
N ASP A 132 18.34 2.09 -0.84
CA ASP A 132 17.51 2.85 0.09
C ASP A 132 16.51 3.69 -0.69
N LEU A 133 15.24 3.30 -0.60
CA LEU A 133 14.15 3.92 -1.33
C LEU A 133 13.96 5.37 -0.90
N LYS A 134 14.15 5.69 0.38
CA LYS A 134 13.91 7.05 0.89
C LYS A 134 14.94 8.04 0.34
N SER A 135 16.22 7.68 0.43
CA SER A 135 17.30 8.51 -0.14
C SER A 135 17.22 8.60 -1.66
N PHE A 136 16.83 7.51 -2.34
CA PHE A 136 16.63 7.51 -3.79
C PHE A 136 15.51 8.47 -4.20
N ILE A 137 14.33 8.39 -3.58
CA ILE A 137 13.20 9.28 -3.90
C ILE A 137 13.54 10.73 -3.59
N LYS A 138 14.22 11.01 -2.47
CA LYS A 138 14.66 12.37 -2.14
C LYS A 138 15.53 12.97 -3.25
N ARG A 139 16.58 12.24 -3.66
CA ARG A 139 17.47 12.67 -4.76
C ARG A 139 16.73 12.81 -6.09
N TYR A 140 15.83 11.88 -6.39
CA TYR A 140 15.02 11.93 -7.61
C TYR A 140 14.16 13.19 -7.67
N LEU A 141 13.49 13.54 -6.56
CA LEU A 141 12.68 14.76 -6.47
C LEU A 141 13.53 16.03 -6.54
N GLU A 142 14.69 16.06 -5.89
CA GLU A 142 15.65 17.17 -5.99
C GLU A 142 16.09 17.39 -7.45
N HIS A 143 16.48 16.32 -8.15
CA HIS A 143 16.89 16.39 -9.55
C HIS A 143 15.76 16.82 -10.49
N LYS A 144 14.54 16.29 -10.27
CA LYS A 144 13.35 16.69 -11.05
C LYS A 144 13.05 18.18 -10.90
N ASN A 145 13.09 18.71 -9.68
CA ASN A 145 12.89 20.13 -9.42
C ASN A 145 13.99 21.00 -10.06
N SER A 146 15.25 20.55 -10.06
CA SER A 146 16.34 21.26 -10.74
C SER A 146 16.12 21.34 -12.25
N ILE A 147 15.65 20.26 -12.89
CA ILE A 147 15.33 20.25 -14.33
C ILE A 147 14.17 21.20 -14.63
N ASP A 148 13.09 21.16 -13.86
CA ASP A 148 11.93 22.02 -14.08
C ASP A 148 12.31 23.50 -13.96
N ASN A 149 13.10 23.87 -12.95
CA ASN A 149 13.61 25.23 -12.76
C ASN A 149 14.55 25.67 -13.89
N GLY A 150 15.47 24.81 -14.33
CA GLY A 150 16.37 25.10 -15.46
C GLY A 150 15.64 25.27 -16.79
N THR A 151 14.59 24.47 -17.01
CA THR A 151 13.74 24.57 -18.20
C THR A 151 12.92 25.86 -18.20
N GLN A 152 12.40 26.27 -17.04
CA GLN A 152 11.70 27.55 -16.89
C GLN A 152 12.64 28.76 -17.11
N LEU A 153 13.85 28.72 -16.55
CA LEU A 153 14.87 29.76 -16.77
C LEU A 153 15.23 29.88 -18.26
N ASN A 154 15.48 28.76 -18.93
CA ASN A 154 15.77 28.75 -20.37
C ASN A 154 14.61 29.32 -21.19
N LYS A 155 13.35 29.00 -20.85
CA LYS A 155 12.16 29.56 -21.53
C LYS A 155 12.00 31.06 -21.31
N GLN A 156 12.30 31.57 -20.11
CA GLN A 156 12.28 33.02 -19.84
C GLN A 156 13.39 33.75 -20.59
N LEU A 157 14.58 33.17 -20.67
CA LEU A 157 15.71 33.71 -21.43
C LEU A 157 15.40 33.77 -22.93
N SER A 158 14.80 32.74 -23.52
CA SER A 158 14.43 32.75 -24.95
C SER A 158 13.29 33.72 -25.28
N ILE A 159 12.26 33.84 -24.44
CA ILE A 159 11.20 34.87 -24.60
C ILE A 159 11.81 36.28 -24.53
N LYS A 160 12.76 36.50 -23.61
CA LYS A 160 13.42 37.81 -23.47
C LYS A 160 14.31 38.13 -24.67
N ILE A 161 14.95 37.14 -25.29
CA ILE A 161 15.75 37.32 -26.51
C ILE A 161 14.85 37.66 -27.71
N GLU A 162 13.70 37.00 -27.88
CA GLU A 162 12.74 37.32 -28.95
C GLU A 162 12.19 38.76 -28.86
N LEU A 163 11.97 39.26 -27.64
CA LEU A 163 11.54 40.65 -27.40
C LEU A 163 12.66 41.69 -27.62
N MET A 164 13.93 41.28 -27.69
CA MET A 164 15.08 42.18 -27.80
C MET A 164 15.68 42.24 -29.21
N THR A 165 15.22 41.42 -30.16
CA THR A 165 15.60 41.55 -31.58
C THR A 165 14.87 42.73 -32.23
N PRO A 166 15.57 43.79 -32.69
CA PRO A 166 14.95 44.90 -33.41
C PRO A 166 14.47 44.41 -34.79
N GLY A 167 13.24 44.79 -35.16
CA GLY A 167 12.72 44.64 -36.53
C GLY A 167 13.27 45.67 -37.50
#